data_AF-A0A0Q6XYJ2-F1
#
_entry.id   AF-A0A0Q6XYJ2-F1
#
_cell.length_a   1.000
_cell.length_b   1.000
_cell.length_c   1.000
_cell.angle_alpha   90.00
_cell.angle_beta   90.00
_cell.angle_gamma   90.00
#
_symmetry.space_group_name_H-M   'P 1'
#
loop_
_entity.id
_entity.type
_entity.pdbx_description
1 polymer ?
#
loop_
_entity_poly.entity_id
_entity_poly.type
_entity_poly.pdbx_seq_one_letter_code
_entity_poly.pdbx_strand_id
1 'polypeptide(L)'
;MRTANDHATQDLGRSKLQTLAGLLRSWGYDDKDFVIEEDRSEELANLFGLSGGVVKVTRRSTGECRMYATGIESAWISSLLLDLARGHLADGPETAPAPLIDTPVQAERKSH
;
A
#
# COMPACT_ATOMS: atom_id res chain seq x y z
N MET A 1 -22.62 26.39 -3.05
CA MET A 1 -22.96 25.09 -3.66
C MET A 1 -21.70 24.23 -3.81
N ARG A 2 -21.09 23.81 -2.68
CA ARG A 2 -19.77 23.12 -2.65
C ARG A 2 -19.78 21.83 -1.80
N THR A 3 -20.70 21.71 -0.84
CA THR A 3 -20.79 20.63 0.14
C THR A 3 -21.38 19.31 -0.37
N ALA A 4 -22.20 19.32 -1.42
CA ALA A 4 -22.82 18.09 -1.95
C ALA A 4 -21.85 17.21 -2.76
N ASN A 5 -20.84 17.83 -3.39
CA ASN A 5 -19.92 17.14 -4.30
C ASN A 5 -18.82 16.39 -3.53
N ASP A 6 -18.39 16.95 -2.40
CA ASP A 6 -17.36 16.35 -1.53
C ASP A 6 -17.86 15.05 -0.88
N HIS A 7 -19.13 15.03 -0.45
CA HIS A 7 -19.75 13.85 0.18
C HIS A 7 -19.85 12.66 -0.78
N ALA A 8 -20.30 12.90 -2.01
CA ALA A 8 -20.41 11.86 -3.04
C ALA A 8 -19.04 11.29 -3.45
N THR A 9 -18.01 12.15 -3.48
CA THR A 9 -16.63 11.75 -3.82
C THR A 9 -16.01 10.89 -2.71
N GLN A 10 -16.29 11.21 -1.45
CA GLN A 10 -15.82 10.43 -0.30
C GLN A 10 -16.50 9.06 -0.20
N ASP A 11 -17.81 8.97 -0.45
CA ASP A 11 -18.53 7.69 -0.43
C ASP A 11 -18.11 6.77 -1.57
N LEU A 12 -17.83 7.31 -2.77
CA LEU A 12 -17.29 6.53 -3.88
C LEU A 12 -15.89 5.99 -3.57
N GLY A 13 -15.03 6.79 -2.93
CA GLY A 13 -13.71 6.34 -2.49
C GLY A 13 -13.80 5.19 -1.47
N ARG A 14 -14.68 5.32 -0.48
CA ARG A 14 -14.92 4.28 0.53
C ARG A 14 -15.44 2.97 -0.10
N SER A 15 -16.39 3.06 -1.02
CA SER A 15 -16.94 1.89 -1.74
C SER A 15 -15.89 1.18 -2.60
N LYS A 16 -15.00 1.93 -3.27
CA LYS A 16 -13.88 1.37 -4.03
C LYS A 16 -12.90 0.60 -3.14
N LEU A 17 -12.54 1.16 -1.97
CA LEU A 17 -11.64 0.49 -1.03
C LEU A 17 -12.26 -0.78 -0.42
N GLN A 18 -13.56 -0.78 -0.13
CA GLN A 18 -14.28 -1.99 0.31
C GLN A 18 -14.27 -3.08 -0.76
N THR A 19 -14.47 -2.70 -2.02
CA THR A 19 -14.41 -3.63 -3.16
C THR A 19 -13.01 -4.25 -3.29
N LEU A 20 -11.97 -3.43 -3.20
CA LEU A 20 -10.58 -3.90 -3.22
C LEU A 20 -10.29 -4.85 -2.05
N ALA A 21 -10.73 -4.55 -0.84
CA ALA A 21 -10.57 -5.44 0.30
C ALA A 21 -11.24 -6.81 0.07
N GLY A 22 -12.42 -6.83 -0.56
CA GLY A 22 -13.08 -8.06 -0.99
C GLY A 22 -12.27 -8.85 -2.02
N LEU A 23 -11.70 -8.17 -3.01
CA LEU A 23 -10.85 -8.78 -4.04
C LEU A 23 -9.57 -9.37 -3.46
N LEU A 24 -8.87 -8.65 -2.58
CA LEU A 24 -7.66 -9.14 -1.90
C LEU A 24 -7.93 -10.44 -1.15
N ARG A 25 -9.01 -10.49 -0.35
CA ARG A 25 -9.42 -11.72 0.33
C ARG A 25 -9.76 -12.85 -0.63
N SER A 26 -10.41 -12.55 -1.75
CA SER A 26 -10.74 -13.57 -2.77
C SER A 26 -9.49 -14.17 -3.44
N TRP A 27 -8.38 -13.43 -3.47
CA TRP A 27 -7.09 -13.87 -4.01
C TRP A 27 -6.20 -14.53 -2.94
N GLY A 28 -6.70 -14.71 -1.71
CA GLY A 28 -5.97 -15.38 -0.63
C GLY A 28 -5.11 -14.45 0.23
N TYR A 29 -5.16 -13.14 0.00
CA TYR A 29 -4.43 -12.16 0.80
C TYR A 29 -5.23 -11.74 2.05
N ASP A 30 -4.53 -11.48 3.16
CA ASP A 30 -5.11 -10.74 4.29
C ASP A 30 -5.19 -9.26 3.95
N ASP A 31 -6.40 -8.70 3.83
CA ASP A 31 -6.59 -7.29 3.49
C ASP A 31 -6.01 -6.33 4.55
N LYS A 32 -5.83 -6.78 5.79
CA LYS A 32 -5.21 -5.98 6.87
C LYS A 32 -3.70 -5.87 6.75
N ASP A 33 -3.09 -6.75 5.97
CA ASP A 33 -1.66 -6.69 5.64
C ASP A 33 -1.37 -5.56 4.64
N PHE A 34 -2.39 -5.00 4.00
CA PHE A 34 -2.27 -3.89 3.05
C PHE A 34 -2.64 -2.56 3.71
N VAL A 35 -1.74 -1.59 3.57
CA VAL A 35 -1.97 -0.19 3.95
C VAL A 35 -2.10 0.63 2.67
N ILE A 36 -3.23 1.29 2.52
CA ILE A 36 -3.54 2.11 1.34
C ILE A 36 -3.70 3.55 1.81
N GLU A 37 -2.76 4.40 1.40
CA GLU A 37 -2.70 5.82 1.75
C GLU A 37 -2.91 6.62 0.47
N GLU A 38 -3.95 7.44 0.43
CA GLU A 38 -4.18 8.35 -0.68
C GLU A 38 -3.63 9.74 -0.32
N ASP A 39 -2.64 10.19 -1.09
CA ASP A 39 -2.09 11.53 -0.99
C ASP A 39 -2.63 12.37 -2.15
N ARG A 40 -3.48 13.35 -1.82
CA ARG A 40 -4.06 14.31 -2.76
C ARG A 40 -3.39 15.68 -2.69
N SER A 41 -2.17 15.75 -2.14
CA SER A 41 -1.44 17.02 -2.07
C SER A 41 -1.22 17.58 -3.47
N GLU A 42 -1.53 18.86 -3.62
CA GLU A 42 -1.28 19.60 -4.86
C GLU A 42 0.23 19.62 -5.19
N GLU A 43 1.09 19.50 -4.18
CA GLU A 43 2.55 19.46 -4.33
C GLU A 43 3.02 18.23 -5.12
N LEU A 44 2.59 17.02 -4.74
CA LEU A 44 2.92 15.81 -5.49
C LEU A 44 2.25 15.78 -6.85
N ALA A 45 1.00 16.23 -6.93
CA ALA A 45 0.28 16.34 -8.20
C ALA A 45 1.04 17.22 -9.20
N ASN A 46 1.50 18.40 -8.76
CA ASN A 46 2.26 19.33 -9.59
C ASN A 46 3.65 18.81 -9.94
N LEU A 47 4.36 18.19 -8.99
CA LEU A 47 5.70 17.63 -9.21
C LEU A 47 5.69 16.54 -10.30
N PHE A 48 4.66 15.70 -10.31
CA PHE A 48 4.54 14.59 -11.26
C PHE A 48 3.65 14.90 -12.48
N GLY A 49 3.15 16.14 -12.61
CA GLY A 49 2.26 16.54 -13.70
C GLY A 49 0.93 15.75 -13.73
N LEU A 50 0.49 15.26 -12.57
CA LEU A 50 -0.72 14.46 -12.44
C LEU A 50 -1.94 15.38 -12.31
N SER A 51 -3.03 15.03 -13.00
CA SER A 51 -4.33 15.70 -12.86
C SER A 51 -5.05 15.38 -11.54
N GLY A 52 -4.43 14.59 -10.67
CA GLY A 52 -4.91 14.22 -9.35
C GLY A 52 -3.78 13.75 -8.45
N GLY A 53 -4.06 12.88 -7.48
CA GLY A 53 -3.11 12.52 -6.42
C GLY A 53 -2.25 11.30 -6.74
N VAL A 54 -1.73 10.69 -5.68
CA VAL A 54 -1.11 9.37 -5.69
C VAL A 54 -1.72 8.48 -4.61
N VAL A 55 -1.83 7.19 -4.88
CA VAL A 55 -2.12 6.17 -3.89
C VAL A 55 -0.86 5.36 -3.64
N LYS A 56 -0.45 5.31 -2.38
CA LYS A 56 0.62 4.45 -1.89
C LYS A 56 0.01 3.19 -1.30
N VAL A 57 0.49 2.04 -1.76
CA VAL A 57 0.11 0.71 -1.25
C VAL A 57 1.34 0.08 -0.64
N THR A 58 1.29 -0.20 0.66
CA THR A 58 2.36 -0.87 1.40
C THR A 58 1.85 -2.21 1.91
N ARG A 59 2.63 -3.28 1.72
CA ARG A 59 2.37 -4.57 2.37
C ARG A 59 3.19 -4.70 3.64
N ARG A 60 2.54 -4.85 4.80
CA ARG A 60 3.21 -4.79 6.12
C ARG A 60 4.18 -5.95 6.31
N SER A 61 3.78 -7.15 5.93
CA SER A 61 4.57 -8.38 6.10
C SER A 61 5.89 -8.38 5.32
N THR A 62 5.92 -7.72 4.16
CA THR A 62 7.12 -7.70 3.29
C THR A 62 7.86 -6.37 3.32
N GLY A 63 7.20 -5.29 3.74
CA GLY A 63 7.70 -3.93 3.63
C GLY A 63 7.70 -3.40 2.18
N GLU A 64 7.23 -4.17 1.19
CA GLU A 64 7.16 -3.70 -0.19
C GLU A 64 6.14 -2.56 -0.32
N CYS A 65 6.50 -1.53 -1.08
CA CYS A 65 5.71 -0.33 -1.28
C CYS A 65 5.62 0.01 -2.78
N ARG A 66 4.42 0.37 -3.25
CA ARG A 66 4.14 0.82 -4.61
C ARG A 66 3.27 2.06 -4.63
N MET A 67 3.46 2.90 -5.65
CA MET A 67 2.72 4.15 -5.83
C MET A 67 2.00 4.15 -7.18
N TYR A 68 0.77 4.66 -7.19
CA TYR A 68 -0.08 4.72 -8.37
C TYR A 68 -0.72 6.11 -8.49
N ALA A 69 -0.74 6.69 -9.69
CA ALA A 69 -1.38 7.99 -9.90
C ALA A 69 -2.93 7.91 -9.80
N THR A 70 -3.56 8.87 -9.14
CA THR A 70 -5.03 9.01 -9.01
C THR A 70 -5.56 10.25 -9.71
N GLY A 71 -5.53 10.25 -11.05
CA GLY A 71 -6.17 11.28 -11.89
C GLY A 71 -7.57 10.91 -12.39
N ILE A 72 -8.18 11.79 -13.19
CA ILE A 72 -9.38 11.50 -13.98
C ILE A 72 -9.09 10.25 -14.84
N GLU A 73 -9.98 9.27 -14.81
CA GLU A 73 -9.82 7.96 -15.48
C GLU A 73 -8.69 7.07 -14.95
N SER A 74 -8.14 7.35 -13.76
CA SER A 74 -7.12 6.49 -13.16
C SER A 74 -7.60 5.04 -12.99
N ALA A 75 -6.86 4.12 -13.61
CA ALA A 75 -7.01 2.68 -13.48
C ALA A 75 -6.13 2.09 -12.36
N TRP A 76 -5.80 2.85 -11.32
CA TRP A 76 -4.84 2.43 -10.28
C TRP A 76 -5.18 1.10 -9.61
N ILE A 77 -6.47 0.79 -9.41
CA ILE A 77 -6.90 -0.50 -8.86
C ILE A 77 -6.54 -1.63 -9.82
N SER A 78 -6.80 -1.46 -11.12
CA SER A 78 -6.43 -2.45 -12.13
C SER A 78 -4.91 -2.62 -12.23
N SER A 79 -4.14 -1.54 -12.12
CA SER A 79 -2.68 -1.59 -12.07
C SER A 79 -2.17 -2.34 -10.84
N LEU A 80 -2.76 -2.10 -9.67
CA LEU A 80 -2.45 -2.84 -8.44
C LEU A 80 -2.75 -4.34 -8.60
N LEU A 81 -3.91 -4.70 -9.14
CA LEU A 81 -4.27 -6.10 -9.38
C LEU A 81 -3.32 -6.77 -10.38
N LEU A 82 -2.89 -6.04 -11.41
CA LEU A 82 -1.91 -6.52 -12.38
C LEU A 82 -0.52 -6.73 -11.74
N ASP A 83 -0.12 -5.84 -10.85
CA ASP A 83 1.13 -5.97 -10.09
C ASP A 83 1.08 -7.19 -9.16
N LEU A 84 -0.02 -7.39 -8.44
CA LEU A 84 -0.25 -8.60 -7.63
C LEU A 84 -0.17 -9.87 -8.49
N ALA A 85 -0.82 -9.87 -9.65
CA ALA A 85 -0.76 -11.01 -10.59
C ALA A 85 0.65 -11.27 -11.15
N ARG A 86 1.53 -10.27 -11.14
CA ARG A 86 2.95 -10.39 -11.53
C ARG A 86 3.88 -10.78 -10.38
N GLY A 87 3.35 -11.00 -9.18
CA GLY A 87 4.12 -11.34 -8.01
C GLY A 87 4.71 -10.13 -7.27
N HIS A 88 4.26 -8.92 -7.57
CA HIS A 88 4.58 -7.75 -6.77
C HIS A 88 3.64 -7.64 -5.59
N LEU A 89 4.14 -7.17 -4.44
CA LEU A 89 3.42 -7.23 -3.16
C LEU A 89 3.03 -8.68 -2.80
N ALA A 90 3.63 -9.69 -3.45
CA ALA A 90 3.44 -11.10 -3.12
C ALA A 90 4.15 -11.44 -1.82
N ASP A 91 3.98 -12.67 -1.35
CA ASP A 91 4.63 -13.11 -0.13
C ASP A 91 6.14 -12.90 -0.27
N GLY A 92 6.77 -12.42 0.80
CA GLY A 92 8.22 -12.33 0.83
C GLY A 92 8.80 -13.69 0.47
N PRO A 93 9.93 -13.77 -0.24
CA PRO A 93 10.48 -15.07 -0.62
C PRO A 93 10.55 -15.93 0.64
N GLU A 94 10.05 -17.16 0.58
CA GLU A 94 10.06 -18.13 1.69
C GLU A 94 11.49 -18.34 2.25
N THR A 95 12.50 -17.91 1.50
CA THR A 95 13.94 -17.93 1.81
C THR A 95 14.54 -16.58 2.26
N ALA A 96 13.73 -15.56 2.57
CA ALA A 96 14.27 -14.34 3.17
C ALA A 96 14.93 -14.71 4.51
N PRO A 97 16.24 -14.41 4.70
CA PRO A 97 16.89 -14.68 5.98
C PRO A 97 16.11 -13.96 7.07
N ALA A 98 15.87 -14.66 8.19
CA ALA A 98 15.19 -14.09 9.35
C ALA A 98 15.73 -12.68 9.64
N PRO A 99 14.87 -11.69 9.94
CA PRO A 99 15.32 -10.35 10.26
C PRO A 99 16.42 -10.45 11.31
N LEU A 100 17.57 -9.79 11.04
CA LEU A 100 18.70 -9.73 11.96
C LEU A 100 18.22 -9.10 13.28
N ILE A 101 17.79 -9.94 14.21
CA ILE A 101 17.59 -9.56 15.59
C ILE A 101 19.00 -9.40 16.15
N ASP A 102 19.45 -8.15 16.31
CA ASP A 102 20.65 -7.81 17.07
C ASP A 102 20.50 -8.41 18.47
N THR A 103 21.08 -9.60 18.66
CA THR A 103 21.11 -10.24 19.96
C THR A 103 22.25 -9.56 20.71
N PRO A 104 21.99 -8.82 21.81
CA PRO A 104 23.07 -8.16 22.54
C PRO A 104 24.03 -9.23 23.06
N VAL A 105 25.29 -9.16 22.61
CA VAL A 105 26.34 -10.07 23.04
C VAL A 105 26.55 -9.89 24.55
N GLN A 106 26.13 -10.89 25.34
CA GLN A 106 26.46 -10.93 26.75
C GLN A 106 27.94 -11.26 26.87
N ALA A 107 28.76 -10.22 27.05
CA ALA A 107 30.15 -10.37 27.43
C ALA A 107 30.20 -10.91 28.87
N GLU A 108 30.30 -12.24 29.01
CA GLU A 108 30.70 -12.87 30.26
C GLU A 108 32.13 -12.44 30.60
N ARG A 109 32.28 -11.39 31.41
CA ARG A 109 33.53 -11.11 32.11
C ARG A 109 33.62 -12.04 33.32
N LYS A 110 34.25 -13.21 33.14
CA LYS A 110 34.84 -13.96 34.26
C LYS A 110 36.21 -13.36 34.55
N SER A 111 36.34 -12.61 35.64
CA SER A 111 37.63 -12.37 36.29
C SER A 111 37.75 -13.30 37.49
N HIS A 112 38.73 -14.20 37.41
CA HIS A 112 39.41 -14.75 38.60
C HIS A 112 40.34 -13.68 39.17
#